data_AF-A0A317HKB5-F1
#
_entry.id   AF-A0A317HKB5-F1
#
_cell.length_a   1.000
_cell.length_b   1.000
_cell.length_c   1.000
_cell.angle_alpha   90.00
_cell.angle_beta   90.00
_cell.angle_gamma   90.00
#
_symmetry.space_group_name_H-M   'P 1'
#
loop_
_entity.id
_entity.type
_entity.pdbx_description
1 polymer ?
#
loop_
_entity_poly.entity_id
_entity_poly.type
_entity_poly.pdbx_seq_one_letter_code
_entity_poly.pdbx_strand_id
1 'polypeptide(L)'
;MPIELQTNISLETQPTDPRHLVNIQWVEEFVAGKLKAPVRVVSTSDQDGTYDPDPNELTLTYTAMGPTVIDGVTLAVDDRVLLTGQTDDTQNGIYRLHVLGDPTTEAVLARTADFNHSDKITTGVTIAVNEGNDHANTTWKLTTTGTIVLDTTALEFIPVTPTTGAKTFAETITGDDIATDFTITHSLGTSDVQVTIWNNATHGLVLTDVTIQDANNVIVGFADPPTPAQVYRVVVIG
;
A
#
# COMPACT_ATOMS: atom_id res chain seq x y z
N MET A 1 -6.24 0.74 -61.28
CA MET A 1 -6.83 -0.45 -60.63
C MET A 1 -6.47 -0.36 -59.16
N PRO A 2 -7.42 -0.34 -58.23
CA PRO A 2 -7.08 -0.40 -56.82
C PRO A 2 -6.50 -1.78 -56.52
N ILE A 3 -5.31 -1.82 -55.91
CA ILE A 3 -4.75 -3.03 -55.32
C ILE A 3 -5.36 -3.14 -53.92
N GLU A 4 -6.14 -4.19 -53.70
CA GLU A 4 -6.58 -4.57 -52.36
C GLU A 4 -5.50 -5.46 -51.76
N LEU A 5 -4.93 -5.03 -50.63
CA LEU A 5 -3.93 -5.81 -49.91
C LEU A 5 -4.66 -6.83 -49.02
N GLN A 6 -4.83 -8.06 -49.51
CA GLN A 6 -5.32 -9.17 -48.69
C GLN A 6 -4.17 -9.76 -47.88
N THR A 7 -3.89 -9.20 -46.70
CA THR A 7 -2.98 -9.82 -45.73
C THR A 7 -3.77 -10.81 -44.86
N ASN A 8 -3.30 -12.05 -44.71
CA ASN A 8 -3.76 -13.01 -43.70
C ASN A 8 -3.30 -12.61 -42.28
N ILE A 9 -3.49 -11.36 -41.88
CA ILE A 9 -3.25 -10.94 -40.50
C ILE A 9 -4.49 -11.33 -39.68
N SER A 10 -4.40 -12.49 -39.03
CA SER A 10 -5.39 -12.90 -38.05
C SER A 10 -4.99 -12.35 -36.69
N LEU A 11 -5.90 -11.60 -36.06
CA LEU A 11 -5.77 -11.18 -34.67
C LEU A 11 -5.97 -12.40 -33.79
N GLU A 12 -4.96 -12.72 -32.99
CA GLU A 12 -5.00 -13.87 -32.09
C GLU A 12 -5.58 -13.45 -30.74
N THR A 13 -6.55 -14.22 -30.23
CA THR A 13 -7.18 -13.97 -28.93
C THR A 13 -6.46 -14.71 -27.80
N GLN A 14 -5.56 -15.64 -28.12
CA GLN A 14 -4.68 -16.33 -27.17
C GLN A 14 -3.26 -16.47 -27.75
N PRO A 15 -2.43 -15.41 -27.71
CA PRO A 15 -1.11 -15.41 -28.33
C PRO A 15 -0.17 -16.41 -27.63
N THR A 16 0.39 -17.33 -28.39
CA THR A 16 1.31 -18.38 -27.91
C THR A 16 2.71 -18.29 -28.54
N ASP A 17 2.86 -17.60 -29.68
CA ASP A 17 4.15 -17.24 -30.27
C ASP A 17 4.42 -15.74 -30.00
N PRO A 18 5.66 -15.36 -29.62
CA PRO A 18 6.05 -13.95 -29.44
C PRO A 18 5.82 -13.03 -30.65
N ARG A 19 5.53 -13.59 -31.83
CA ARG A 19 5.25 -12.86 -33.07
C ARG A 19 3.75 -12.72 -33.38
N HIS A 20 2.86 -13.22 -32.52
CA HIS A 20 1.41 -13.04 -32.70
C HIS A 20 1.01 -11.58 -32.54
N LEU A 21 0.10 -11.14 -33.41
CA LEU A 21 -0.55 -9.83 -33.31
C LEU A 21 -1.79 -9.98 -32.43
N VAL A 22 -1.86 -9.20 -31.36
CA VAL A 22 -2.97 -9.20 -30.39
C VAL A 22 -3.89 -8.02 -30.64
N ASN A 23 -5.17 -8.17 -30.33
CA ASN A 23 -6.11 -7.05 -30.33
C ASN A 23 -6.02 -6.25 -29.02
N ILE A 24 -6.54 -5.01 -29.03
CA ILE A 24 -6.58 -4.16 -27.84
C ILE A 24 -7.36 -4.81 -26.69
N GLN A 25 -8.41 -5.55 -27.02
CA GLN A 25 -9.20 -6.31 -26.05
C GLN A 25 -8.36 -7.32 -25.27
N TRP A 26 -7.48 -8.07 -25.94
CA TRP A 26 -6.57 -9.00 -25.29
C TRP A 26 -5.55 -8.27 -24.41
N VAL A 27 -5.05 -7.12 -24.85
CA VAL A 27 -4.16 -6.29 -24.03
C VAL A 27 -4.88 -5.79 -22.78
N GLU A 28 -6.11 -5.33 -22.91
CA GLU A 28 -6.94 -4.88 -21.80
C GLU A 28 -7.25 -6.03 -20.84
N GLU A 29 -7.61 -7.22 -21.34
CA GLU A 29 -7.85 -8.41 -20.53
C GLU A 29 -6.57 -8.91 -19.83
N PHE A 30 -5.43 -8.89 -20.51
CA PHE A 30 -4.13 -9.26 -19.93
C PHE A 30 -3.68 -8.28 -18.85
N VAL A 31 -3.84 -6.98 -19.10
CA VAL A 31 -3.48 -5.91 -18.15
C VAL A 31 -4.45 -5.94 -16.96
N ALA A 32 -5.75 -6.00 -17.19
CA ALA A 32 -6.77 -6.09 -16.13
C ALA A 32 -6.71 -7.41 -15.34
N GLY A 33 -6.26 -8.49 -15.96
CA GLY A 33 -6.02 -9.78 -15.30
C GLY A 33 -4.89 -9.72 -14.27
N LYS A 34 -3.90 -8.83 -14.46
CA LYS A 34 -2.70 -8.75 -13.60
C LYS A 34 -2.64 -7.53 -12.69
N LEU A 35 -3.17 -6.39 -13.12
CA LEU A 35 -3.31 -5.18 -12.31
C LEU A 35 -4.68 -5.18 -11.63
N LYS A 36 -4.69 -5.05 -10.30
CA LYS A 36 -5.93 -4.89 -9.54
C LYS A 36 -6.23 -3.42 -9.37
N ALA A 37 -7.48 -3.05 -9.67
CA ALA A 37 -7.93 -1.71 -9.35
C ALA A 37 -7.91 -1.51 -7.82
N PRO A 38 -7.63 -0.28 -7.35
CA PRO A 38 -7.60 0.01 -5.92
C PRO A 38 -8.93 -0.34 -5.27
N VAL A 39 -8.87 -0.61 -3.97
CA VAL A 39 -10.05 -0.77 -3.14
C VAL A 39 -10.30 0.51 -2.35
N ARG A 40 -11.55 0.76 -2.00
CA ARG A 40 -11.92 1.87 -1.15
C ARG A 40 -11.42 1.61 0.27
N VAL A 41 -11.70 0.43 0.81
CA VAL A 41 -11.30 0.02 2.17
C VAL A 41 -10.81 -1.42 2.22
N VAL A 42 -10.18 -1.78 3.34
CA VAL A 42 -9.79 -3.16 3.67
C VAL A 42 -10.43 -3.56 4.99
N SER A 43 -10.86 -4.82 5.08
CA SER A 43 -11.22 -5.45 6.35
C SER A 43 -10.17 -6.48 6.74
N THR A 44 -9.66 -6.34 7.96
CA THR A 44 -8.70 -7.26 8.60
C THR A 44 -9.39 -8.20 9.60
N SER A 45 -10.71 -8.14 9.67
CA SER A 45 -11.55 -8.99 10.52
C SER A 45 -12.68 -9.63 9.72
N ASP A 46 -13.22 -10.72 10.25
CA ASP A 46 -14.26 -11.49 9.59
C ASP A 46 -15.49 -10.63 9.29
N GLN A 47 -15.98 -10.72 8.06
CA GLN A 47 -17.25 -10.18 7.63
C GLN A 47 -18.28 -11.31 7.74
N ASP A 48 -19.00 -11.32 8.86
CA ASP A 48 -19.96 -12.37 9.20
C ASP A 48 -21.07 -12.45 8.15
N GLY A 49 -21.11 -13.58 7.45
CA GLY A 49 -21.99 -13.80 6.31
C GLY A 49 -21.88 -15.21 5.72
N THR A 50 -22.76 -15.50 4.77
CA THR A 50 -22.76 -16.76 4.03
C THR A 50 -22.11 -16.56 2.67
N TYR A 51 -21.03 -17.31 2.41
CA TYR A 51 -20.36 -17.32 1.10
C TYR A 51 -21.01 -18.32 0.15
N ASP A 52 -21.37 -17.87 -1.04
CA ASP A 52 -21.86 -18.70 -2.14
C ASP A 52 -20.79 -18.82 -3.24
N PRO A 53 -20.20 -20.02 -3.45
CA PRO A 53 -19.20 -20.26 -4.48
C PRO A 53 -19.79 -20.54 -5.88
N ASP A 54 -21.01 -20.07 -6.20
CA ASP A 54 -21.55 -20.16 -7.57
C ASP A 54 -20.61 -19.48 -8.59
N PRO A 55 -20.07 -20.21 -9.59
CA PRO A 55 -19.19 -19.63 -10.60
C PRO A 55 -19.78 -18.44 -11.38
N ASN A 56 -21.10 -18.30 -11.41
CA ASN A 56 -21.79 -17.18 -12.06
C ASN A 56 -21.89 -15.95 -11.15
N GLU A 57 -21.92 -16.15 -9.83
CA GLU A 57 -22.16 -15.08 -8.86
C GLU A 57 -21.54 -15.37 -7.48
N LEU A 58 -20.21 -15.27 -7.40
CA LEU A 58 -19.44 -15.46 -6.16
C LEU A 58 -19.75 -14.35 -5.14
N THR A 59 -20.55 -14.66 -4.13
CA THR A 59 -21.12 -13.66 -3.21
C THR A 59 -20.89 -13.99 -1.74
N LEU A 60 -20.84 -12.96 -0.92
CA LEU A 60 -20.90 -13.03 0.54
C LEU A 60 -22.10 -12.19 1.00
N THR A 61 -23.13 -12.86 1.49
CA THR A 61 -24.33 -12.21 2.02
C THR A 61 -24.17 -12.03 3.52
N TYR A 62 -24.20 -10.79 4.00
CA TYR A 62 -24.03 -10.48 5.41
C TYR A 62 -25.16 -11.06 6.27
N THR A 63 -24.82 -11.60 7.44
CA THR A 63 -25.80 -12.06 8.43
C THR A 63 -26.58 -10.88 9.05
N ALA A 64 -25.94 -9.72 9.15
CA ALA A 64 -26.52 -8.52 9.76
C ALA A 64 -27.28 -7.66 8.75
N MET A 65 -28.39 -7.06 9.21
CA MET A 65 -29.14 -6.06 8.46
C MET A 65 -28.54 -4.67 8.63
N GLY A 66 -28.79 -3.80 7.65
CA GLY A 66 -28.38 -2.40 7.69
C GLY A 66 -27.12 -2.08 6.90
N PRO A 67 -26.63 -0.82 7.00
CA PRO A 67 -25.52 -0.35 6.19
C PRO A 67 -24.22 -1.06 6.57
N THR A 68 -23.45 -1.44 5.55
CA THR A 68 -22.11 -2.01 5.74
C THR A 68 -21.11 -0.90 6.03
N VAL A 69 -20.41 -1.01 7.15
CA VAL A 69 -19.33 -0.10 7.56
C VAL A 69 -18.06 -0.90 7.76
N ILE A 70 -16.99 -0.56 7.04
CA ILE A 70 -15.67 -1.19 7.16
C ILE A 70 -14.63 -0.10 7.35
N ASP A 71 -13.76 -0.27 8.36
CA ASP A 71 -12.73 0.70 8.72
C ASP A 71 -13.28 2.14 8.91
N GLY A 72 -14.46 2.24 9.53
CA GLY A 72 -15.15 3.52 9.76
C GLY A 72 -15.83 4.15 8.53
N VAL A 73 -15.77 3.49 7.37
CA VAL A 73 -16.35 3.97 6.11
C VAL A 73 -17.63 3.22 5.78
N THR A 74 -18.75 3.95 5.63
CA THR A 74 -19.99 3.39 5.10
C THR A 74 -19.86 3.14 3.59
N LEU A 75 -20.14 1.91 3.16
CA LEU A 75 -20.05 1.51 1.76
C LEU A 75 -21.28 1.92 0.94
N ALA A 76 -21.05 2.26 -0.31
CA ALA A 76 -22.05 2.42 -1.36
C ALA A 76 -21.93 1.28 -2.38
N VAL A 77 -22.97 1.09 -3.21
CA VAL A 77 -22.95 0.08 -4.28
C VAL A 77 -21.74 0.32 -5.20
N ASP A 78 -21.11 -0.77 -5.61
CA ASP A 78 -19.86 -0.86 -6.38
C ASP A 78 -18.59 -0.40 -5.65
N ASP A 79 -18.67 0.04 -4.39
CA ASP A 79 -17.46 0.27 -3.59
C ASP A 79 -16.68 -1.03 -3.43
N ARG A 80 -15.40 -0.97 -3.78
CA ARG A 80 -14.49 -2.11 -3.71
C ARG A 80 -13.92 -2.25 -2.31
N VAL A 81 -13.89 -3.47 -1.80
CA VAL A 81 -13.32 -3.82 -0.51
C VAL A 81 -12.35 -4.98 -0.65
N LEU A 82 -11.21 -4.90 0.03
CA LEU A 82 -10.32 -6.04 0.22
C LEU A 82 -10.67 -6.75 1.54
N LEU A 83 -11.00 -8.03 1.49
CA LEU A 83 -11.18 -8.87 2.68
C LEU A 83 -9.90 -9.69 2.90
N THR A 84 -9.32 -9.56 4.08
CA THR A 84 -8.05 -10.22 4.45
C THR A 84 -8.13 -11.06 5.72
N GLY A 85 -9.24 -10.98 6.44
CA GLY A 85 -9.41 -11.63 7.75
C GLY A 85 -10.69 -12.45 7.86
N GLN A 86 -11.17 -13.06 6.77
CA GLN A 86 -12.29 -14.00 6.85
C GLN A 86 -11.93 -15.21 7.72
N THR A 87 -12.92 -15.80 8.39
CA THR A 87 -12.71 -17.04 9.16
C THR A 87 -12.23 -18.20 8.27
N ASP A 88 -12.69 -18.25 7.02
CA ASP A 88 -12.15 -19.13 5.98
C ASP A 88 -11.32 -18.32 4.99
N ASP A 89 -9.99 -18.51 5.03
CA ASP A 89 -9.04 -17.78 4.20
C ASP A 89 -9.23 -18.01 2.69
N THR A 90 -9.94 -19.04 2.26
CA THR A 90 -10.28 -19.23 0.83
C THR A 90 -11.22 -18.12 0.32
N GLN A 91 -11.97 -17.48 1.24
CA GLN A 91 -12.92 -16.41 0.96
C GLN A 91 -12.27 -15.03 0.97
N ASN A 92 -11.02 -14.90 1.42
CA ASN A 92 -10.28 -13.64 1.31
C ASN A 92 -10.17 -13.22 -0.18
N GLY A 93 -10.10 -11.92 -0.43
CA GLY A 93 -10.04 -11.40 -1.79
C GLY A 93 -10.67 -10.04 -1.98
N ILE A 94 -10.85 -9.66 -3.24
CA ILE A 94 -11.41 -8.36 -3.62
C ILE A 94 -12.88 -8.52 -3.98
N TYR A 95 -13.71 -7.75 -3.30
CA TYR A 95 -15.15 -7.70 -3.48
C TYR A 95 -15.59 -6.29 -3.84
N ARG A 96 -16.83 -6.17 -4.33
CA ARG A 96 -17.57 -4.91 -4.38
C ARG A 96 -18.89 -5.08 -3.66
N LEU A 97 -19.41 -4.00 -3.07
CA LEU A 97 -20.78 -4.03 -2.57
C LEU A 97 -21.75 -4.15 -3.75
N HIS A 98 -22.45 -5.28 -3.85
CA HIS A 98 -23.41 -5.54 -4.91
C HIS A 98 -24.82 -5.08 -4.51
N VAL A 99 -25.24 -5.42 -3.30
CA VAL A 99 -26.52 -5.02 -2.72
C VAL A 99 -26.26 -4.22 -1.45
N LEU A 100 -26.82 -3.01 -1.38
CA LEU A 100 -26.76 -2.19 -0.18
C LEU A 100 -27.71 -2.77 0.88
N GLY A 101 -27.19 -3.02 2.08
CA GLY A 101 -28.01 -3.47 3.19
C GLY A 101 -28.88 -2.35 3.77
N ASP A 102 -30.08 -2.73 4.19
CA ASP A 102 -31.06 -1.86 4.85
C ASP A 102 -31.73 -2.65 5.99
N PRO A 103 -32.66 -2.06 6.78
CA PRO A 103 -33.32 -2.79 7.88
C PRO A 103 -34.13 -4.04 7.49
N THR A 104 -34.33 -4.28 6.20
CA THR A 104 -35.15 -5.36 5.61
C THR A 104 -34.42 -6.17 4.53
N THR A 105 -33.26 -5.70 4.06
CA THR A 105 -32.45 -6.33 3.01
C THR A 105 -31.03 -6.53 3.52
N GLU A 106 -30.50 -7.74 3.35
CA GLU A 106 -29.11 -8.04 3.69
C GLU A 106 -28.17 -7.35 2.70
N ALA A 107 -27.02 -6.86 3.18
CA ALA A 107 -25.97 -6.43 2.28
C ALA A 107 -25.34 -7.65 1.59
N VAL A 108 -24.94 -7.49 0.34
CA VAL A 108 -24.26 -8.55 -0.43
C VAL A 108 -22.98 -7.99 -1.03
N LEU A 109 -21.85 -8.62 -0.75
CA LEU A 109 -20.62 -8.43 -1.49
C LEU A 109 -20.55 -9.42 -2.64
N ALA A 110 -20.06 -8.99 -3.80
CA ALA A 110 -19.73 -9.87 -4.91
C ALA A 110 -18.25 -9.76 -5.24
N ARG A 111 -17.55 -10.87 -5.50
CA ARG A 111 -16.15 -10.82 -5.96
C ARG A 111 -16.05 -9.95 -7.22
N THR A 112 -14.98 -9.17 -7.32
CA THR A 112 -14.80 -8.26 -8.46
C THR A 112 -14.39 -9.00 -9.72
N ALA A 113 -14.69 -8.43 -10.89
CA ALA A 113 -14.37 -9.05 -12.18
C ALA A 113 -12.87 -9.29 -12.39
N ASP A 114 -12.00 -8.55 -11.72
CA ASP A 114 -10.55 -8.73 -11.71
C ASP A 114 -10.07 -9.72 -10.63
N PHE A 115 -10.94 -10.29 -9.79
CA PHE A 115 -10.59 -11.23 -8.72
C PHE A 115 -11.63 -12.37 -8.55
N ASN A 116 -12.28 -12.80 -9.64
CA ASN A 116 -13.35 -13.80 -9.61
C ASN A 116 -13.03 -15.13 -10.35
N HIS A 117 -11.77 -15.36 -10.71
CA HIS A 117 -11.35 -16.61 -11.36
C HIS A 117 -9.88 -16.91 -11.05
N SER A 118 -9.51 -18.19 -10.95
CA SER A 118 -8.14 -18.63 -10.64
C SER A 118 -7.10 -17.99 -11.55
N ASP A 119 -7.36 -17.90 -12.85
CA ASP A 119 -6.43 -17.30 -13.84
C ASP A 119 -6.18 -15.79 -13.64
N LYS A 120 -7.02 -15.13 -12.84
CA LYS A 120 -6.88 -13.70 -12.51
C LYS A 120 -6.16 -13.50 -11.17
N ILE A 121 -5.82 -14.56 -10.46
CA ILE A 121 -5.18 -14.49 -9.14
C ILE A 121 -3.73 -14.93 -9.30
N THR A 122 -2.81 -14.00 -9.08
CA THR A 122 -1.37 -14.25 -9.21
C THR A 122 -0.68 -13.87 -7.91
N THR A 123 0.23 -14.73 -7.44
CA THR A 123 1.05 -14.46 -6.26
C THR A 123 1.80 -13.13 -6.41
N GLY A 124 1.91 -12.37 -5.31
CA GLY A 124 2.61 -11.10 -5.27
C GLY A 124 1.85 -9.90 -5.81
N VAL A 125 0.59 -10.07 -6.24
CA VAL A 125 -0.25 -8.95 -6.65
C VAL A 125 -0.44 -7.95 -5.51
N THR A 126 -0.34 -6.66 -5.82
CA THR A 126 -0.47 -5.56 -4.86
C THR A 126 -1.77 -4.80 -5.07
N ILE A 127 -2.42 -4.41 -3.96
CA ILE A 127 -3.71 -3.72 -3.94
C ILE A 127 -3.55 -2.47 -3.08
N ALA A 128 -3.82 -1.30 -3.64
CA ALA A 128 -3.85 -0.05 -2.89
C ALA A 128 -5.21 0.15 -2.21
N VAL A 129 -5.19 0.70 -0.99
CA VAL A 129 -6.37 1.05 -0.19
C VAL A 129 -6.45 2.57 -0.09
N ASN A 130 -7.58 3.16 -0.48
CA ASN A 130 -7.70 4.62 -0.58
C ASN A 130 -8.21 5.29 0.71
N GLU A 131 -9.11 4.64 1.43
CA GLU A 131 -9.83 5.21 2.58
C GLU A 131 -9.82 4.23 3.77
N GLY A 132 -10.25 4.71 4.92
CA GLY A 132 -10.24 3.98 6.20
C GLY A 132 -9.74 4.86 7.34
N ASN A 133 -10.09 4.54 8.57
CA ASN A 133 -9.52 5.19 9.75
C ASN A 133 -8.12 4.64 10.04
N ASP A 134 -7.96 3.32 9.93
CA ASP A 134 -6.74 2.62 10.31
C ASP A 134 -5.87 2.25 9.09
N HIS A 135 -6.49 1.99 7.93
CA HIS A 135 -5.80 1.44 6.76
C HIS A 135 -5.82 2.33 5.51
N ALA A 136 -6.19 3.60 5.63
CA ALA A 136 -6.11 4.54 4.51
C ALA A 136 -4.68 4.68 3.95
N ASN A 137 -4.56 4.77 2.63
CA ASN A 137 -3.30 4.90 1.90
C ASN A 137 -2.30 3.76 2.13
N THR A 138 -2.76 2.60 2.56
CA THR A 138 -1.93 1.40 2.66
C THR A 138 -1.86 0.65 1.33
N THR A 139 -0.85 -0.20 1.17
CA THR A 139 -0.78 -1.18 0.07
C THR A 139 -0.73 -2.56 0.67
N TRP A 140 -1.47 -3.50 0.10
CA TRP A 140 -1.52 -4.89 0.53
C TRP A 140 -1.00 -5.81 -0.55
N LYS A 141 -0.43 -6.95 -0.18
CA LYS A 141 0.16 -7.91 -1.11
C LYS A 141 -0.35 -9.32 -0.83
N LEU A 142 -0.80 -10.01 -1.87
CA LEU A 142 -1.08 -11.44 -1.80
C LEU A 142 0.25 -12.22 -1.70
N THR A 143 0.39 -13.01 -0.65
CA THR A 143 1.63 -13.76 -0.36
C THR A 143 1.50 -15.27 -0.53
N THR A 144 0.27 -15.78 -0.72
CA THR A 144 0.03 -17.19 -1.08
C THR A 144 0.94 -17.60 -2.23
N THR A 145 1.75 -18.63 -2.00
CA THR A 145 2.70 -19.16 -2.99
C THR A 145 2.16 -20.43 -3.66
N GLY A 146 2.74 -20.79 -4.80
CA GLY A 146 2.34 -22.00 -5.54
C GLY A 146 1.15 -21.76 -6.46
N THR A 147 0.52 -22.85 -6.90
CA THR A 147 -0.68 -22.81 -7.74
C THR A 147 -1.87 -22.37 -6.91
N ILE A 148 -2.53 -21.28 -7.33
CA ILE A 148 -3.71 -20.74 -6.65
C ILE A 148 -4.97 -21.14 -7.40
N VAL A 149 -5.86 -21.84 -6.72
CA VAL A 149 -7.20 -22.18 -7.19
C VAL A 149 -8.22 -21.49 -6.28
N LEU A 150 -9.08 -20.68 -6.89
CA LEU A 150 -10.14 -19.95 -6.18
C LEU A 150 -11.05 -20.90 -5.39
N ASP A 151 -11.50 -20.47 -4.22
CA ASP A 151 -12.37 -21.23 -3.30
C ASP A 151 -11.82 -22.60 -2.85
N THR A 152 -10.53 -22.82 -3.03
CA THR A 152 -9.82 -24.03 -2.57
C THR A 152 -8.51 -23.69 -1.89
N THR A 153 -7.76 -22.73 -2.43
CA THR A 153 -6.48 -22.28 -1.86
C THR A 153 -6.72 -21.12 -0.92
N ALA A 154 -6.16 -21.17 0.30
CA ALA A 154 -6.19 -20.06 1.23
C ALA A 154 -5.45 -18.83 0.66
N LEU A 155 -6.07 -17.65 0.74
CA LEU A 155 -5.56 -16.41 0.20
C LEU A 155 -5.06 -15.49 1.33
N GLU A 156 -3.75 -15.40 1.49
CA GLU A 156 -3.11 -14.65 2.56
C GLU A 156 -2.59 -13.29 2.05
N PHE A 157 -3.08 -12.21 2.65
CA PHE A 157 -2.67 -10.85 2.33
C PHE A 157 -1.92 -10.24 3.50
N ILE A 158 -0.80 -9.58 3.21
CA ILE A 158 -0.06 -8.81 4.21
C ILE A 158 -0.06 -7.33 3.83
N PRO A 159 -0.08 -6.39 4.79
CA PRO A 159 0.20 -5.01 4.50
C PRO A 159 1.66 -4.89 4.06
N VAL A 160 1.87 -4.27 2.92
CA VAL A 160 3.18 -3.78 2.51
C VAL A 160 3.45 -2.56 3.37
N THR A 161 4.15 -2.79 4.47
CA THR A 161 4.80 -1.70 5.18
C THR A 161 5.94 -1.23 4.29
N PRO A 162 5.93 0.04 3.83
CA PRO A 162 7.17 0.59 3.33
C PRO A 162 8.17 0.41 4.47
N THR A 163 9.28 -0.26 4.23
CA THR A 163 10.47 -0.03 5.03
C THR A 163 10.70 1.46 4.88
N THR A 164 10.28 2.22 5.88
CA THR A 164 10.66 3.62 5.98
C THR A 164 12.16 3.52 6.18
N GLY A 165 12.91 3.58 5.09
CA GLY A 165 14.35 3.72 5.17
C GLY A 165 14.63 4.89 6.09
N ALA A 166 15.72 4.81 6.85
CA ALA A 166 16.01 5.79 7.88
C ALA A 166 15.80 7.22 7.33
N LYS A 167 14.84 7.93 7.92
CA LYS A 167 14.49 9.29 7.55
C LYS A 167 15.66 10.18 7.93
N THR A 168 16.02 11.09 7.04
CA THR A 168 17.11 12.03 7.28
C THR A 168 16.55 13.43 7.50
N PHE A 169 16.93 14.06 8.60
CA PHE A 169 16.76 15.48 8.86
C PHE A 169 18.13 16.16 8.86
N ALA A 170 18.19 17.41 8.40
CA ALA A 170 19.41 18.19 8.52
C ALA A 170 19.12 19.65 8.80
N GLU A 171 19.91 20.23 9.68
CA GLU A 171 19.83 21.63 10.09
C GLU A 171 21.24 22.23 10.16
N THR A 172 21.32 23.55 9.99
CA THR A 172 22.59 24.28 10.11
C THR A 172 22.62 25.04 11.43
N ILE A 173 23.65 24.78 12.23
CA ILE A 173 24.00 25.61 13.39
C ILE A 173 24.95 26.71 12.92
N THR A 174 24.60 27.96 13.19
CA THR A 174 25.53 29.09 13.08
C THR A 174 25.94 29.49 14.50
N GLY A 175 27.24 29.53 14.79
CA GLY A 175 27.73 29.96 16.10
C GLY A 175 27.32 31.39 16.45
N ASP A 176 27.26 31.69 17.75
CA ASP A 176 26.83 32.97 18.29
C ASP A 176 27.78 33.53 19.37
N ASP A 177 28.92 32.87 19.63
CA ASP A 177 29.85 33.15 20.73
C ASP A 177 29.24 33.07 22.15
N ILE A 178 28.02 32.52 22.30
CA ILE A 178 27.27 32.50 23.56
C ILE A 178 26.84 31.10 23.94
N ALA A 179 26.12 30.41 23.06
CA ALA A 179 25.53 29.11 23.33
C ALA A 179 26.54 27.97 23.10
N THR A 180 26.62 27.06 24.07
CA THR A 180 27.33 25.79 23.91
C THR A 180 26.39 24.68 23.45
N ASP A 181 25.09 24.78 23.76
CA ASP A 181 24.10 23.75 23.48
C ASP A 181 23.06 24.25 22.46
N PHE A 182 22.84 23.46 21.41
CA PHE A 182 21.87 23.74 20.35
C PHE A 182 20.87 22.60 20.25
N THR A 183 19.58 22.91 20.46
CA THR A 183 18.49 21.94 20.28
C THR A 183 18.11 21.86 18.81
N ILE A 184 18.07 20.64 18.26
CA ILE A 184 17.75 20.31 16.88
C ILE A 184 16.44 19.52 16.86
N THR A 185 15.38 20.13 16.34
CA THR A 185 14.05 19.53 16.27
C THR A 185 13.86 18.81 14.93
N HIS A 186 14.13 17.50 14.92
CA HIS A 186 14.12 16.67 13.70
C HIS A 186 12.75 16.10 13.33
N SER A 187 11.80 16.04 14.27
CA SER A 187 10.42 15.55 14.05
C SER A 187 10.34 14.15 13.41
N LEU A 188 11.31 13.26 13.68
CA LEU A 188 11.34 11.92 13.08
C LEU A 188 10.42 10.93 13.79
N GLY A 189 9.97 11.24 15.02
CA GLY A 189 9.08 10.40 15.81
C GLY A 189 9.76 9.17 16.41
N THR A 190 11.10 9.19 16.53
CA THR A 190 11.90 8.10 17.09
C THR A 190 13.10 8.66 17.87
N SER A 191 13.46 7.99 18.97
CA SER A 191 14.69 8.27 19.72
C SER A 191 15.86 7.40 19.27
N ASP A 192 15.61 6.39 18.42
CA ASP A 192 16.66 5.58 17.80
C ASP A 192 17.26 6.34 16.62
N VAL A 193 18.18 7.27 16.91
CA VAL A 193 18.76 8.17 15.93
C VAL A 193 20.29 8.10 15.89
N GLN A 194 20.85 8.28 14.70
CA GLN A 194 22.27 8.55 14.50
C GLN A 194 22.44 10.02 14.12
N VAL A 195 23.23 10.75 14.90
CA VAL A 195 23.54 12.16 14.65
C VAL A 195 24.98 12.29 14.16
N THR A 196 25.20 13.11 13.15
CA THR A 196 26.54 13.40 12.62
C THR A 196 26.65 14.88 12.32
N ILE A 197 27.73 15.51 12.81
CA ILE A 197 27.96 16.94 12.67
C ILE A 197 29.14 17.13 11.70
N TRP A 198 28.94 18.00 10.72
CA TRP A 198 29.94 18.35 9.72
C TRP A 198 30.25 19.84 9.79
N ASN A 199 31.51 20.21 9.63
CA ASN A 199 31.84 21.60 9.36
C ASN A 199 31.30 21.97 7.97
N ASN A 200 30.45 22.99 7.87
CA ASN A 200 29.70 23.28 6.64
C ASN A 200 30.59 23.82 5.50
N ALA A 201 31.77 24.37 5.82
CA ALA A 201 32.72 24.87 4.83
C ALA A 201 33.67 23.76 4.33
N THR A 202 34.21 22.97 5.25
CA THR A 202 35.28 21.99 4.96
C THR A 202 34.78 20.57 4.77
N HIS A 203 33.54 20.27 5.17
CA HIS A 203 32.95 18.93 5.20
C HIS A 203 33.76 17.94 6.08
N GLY A 204 34.55 18.45 7.02
CA GLY A 204 35.19 17.62 8.04
C GLY A 204 34.17 17.18 9.10
N LEU A 205 34.29 15.95 9.57
CA LEU A 205 33.51 15.46 10.72
C LEU A 205 33.91 16.25 11.97
N VAL A 206 32.92 16.69 12.74
CA VAL A 206 33.09 17.39 14.00
C VAL A 206 32.56 16.50 15.11
N LEU A 207 33.41 16.20 16.10
CA LEU A 207 33.02 15.46 17.28
C LEU A 207 32.54 16.45 18.33
N THR A 208 31.27 16.32 18.70
CA THR A 208 30.60 17.10 19.73
C THR A 208 29.92 16.15 20.70
N ASP A 209 29.45 16.67 21.82
CA ASP A 209 28.50 15.91 22.62
C ASP A 209 27.15 15.89 21.90
N VAL A 210 26.44 14.76 21.96
CA VAL A 210 25.10 14.59 21.41
C VAL A 210 24.24 13.90 22.45
N THR A 211 23.20 14.60 22.88
CA THR A 211 22.20 14.04 23.80
C THR A 211 20.86 13.89 23.08
N ILE A 212 20.28 12.69 23.13
CA ILE A 212 18.92 12.44 22.63
C ILE A 212 17.96 12.91 23.73
N GLN A 213 17.18 13.95 23.46
CA GLN A 213 16.28 14.55 24.44
C GLN A 213 14.93 13.84 24.46
N ASP A 214 14.35 13.60 23.29
CA ASP A 214 13.09 12.87 23.11
C ASP A 214 12.98 12.30 21.67
N ALA A 215 11.80 11.86 21.26
CA ALA A 215 11.56 11.27 19.93
C ALA A 215 11.67 12.25 18.75
N ASN A 216 11.76 13.55 19.01
CA ASN A 216 11.78 14.61 18.01
C ASN A 216 12.89 15.63 18.18
N ASN A 217 13.66 15.56 19.27
CA ASN A 217 14.69 16.53 19.61
C ASN A 217 16.01 15.87 20.01
N VAL A 218 17.12 16.42 19.50
CA VAL A 218 18.48 16.13 19.96
C VAL A 218 19.19 17.42 20.34
N ILE A 219 20.13 17.37 21.28
CA ILE A 219 20.97 18.50 21.68
C ILE A 219 22.39 18.24 21.20
N VAL A 220 22.96 19.21 20.48
CA VAL A 220 24.36 19.23 20.07
C VAL A 220 25.11 20.17 21.00
N GLY A 221 26.04 19.62 21.79
CA GLY A 221 26.84 20.35 22.77
C GLY A 221 28.28 20.54 22.31
N PHE A 222 28.73 21.79 22.23
CA PHE A 222 30.11 22.18 21.94
C PHE A 222 30.88 22.47 23.24
N ALA A 223 32.16 22.12 23.28
CA ALA A 223 33.01 22.36 24.45
C ALA A 223 33.24 23.86 24.74
N ASP A 224 33.30 24.66 23.68
CA ASP A 224 33.36 26.11 23.71
C ASP A 224 32.26 26.67 22.78
N PRO A 225 31.66 27.83 23.09
CA PRO A 225 30.62 28.41 22.25
C PRO A 225 31.20 28.72 20.86
N PRO A 226 30.60 28.21 19.77
CA PRO A 226 31.15 28.45 18.44
C PRO A 226 31.01 29.91 18.02
N THR A 227 32.02 30.41 17.33
CA THR A 227 32.01 31.76 16.76
C THR A 227 31.02 31.90 15.60
N PRO A 228 30.55 33.11 15.26
CA PRO A 228 29.71 33.35 14.08
C PRO A 228 30.33 32.92 12.73
N ALA A 229 31.65 32.74 12.67
CA ALA A 229 32.33 32.21 11.49
C ALA A 229 32.30 30.67 11.42
N GLN A 230 32.00 30.00 12.52
CA GLN A 230 31.88 28.55 12.61
C GLN A 230 30.44 28.12 12.34
N VAL A 231 30.25 27.51 11.17
CA VAL A 231 28.94 27.00 10.74
C VAL A 231 29.03 25.49 10.61
N TYR A 232 28.07 24.79 11.20
CA TYR A 232 28.02 23.32 11.22
C TYR A 232 26.71 22.81 10.63
N ARG A 233 26.78 21.70 9.90
CA ARG A 233 25.63 20.95 9.39
C ARG A 233 25.41 19.76 10.30
N VAL A 234 24.28 19.72 10.97
CA VAL A 234 23.83 18.55 11.75
C VAL A 234 22.97 17.70 10.83
N VAL A 235 23.26 16.40 10.79
CA VAL A 235 22.45 15.39 10.08
C VAL A 235 21.97 14.39 11.12
N VAL A 236 20.66 14.20 11.20
CA VAL A 236 19.99 13.23 12.09
C VAL A 236 19.32 12.19 11.21
N ILE A 237 19.61 10.92 11.44
CA ILE A 237 19.06 9.78 10.72
C ILE A 237 18.30 8.91 11.72
N GLY A 238 17.03 8.58 11.45
CA GLY A 238 16.17 7.78 12.34
C GLY A 238 15.03 7.07 11.63
#